data_AF-A0A7Z0D3L1-F1
#
_entry.id   AF-A0A7Z0D3L1-F1
#
_cell.length_a   1.000
_cell.length_b   1.000
_cell.length_c   1.000
_cell.angle_alpha   90.00
_cell.angle_beta   90.00
_cell.angle_gamma   90.00
#
_symmetry.space_group_name_H-M   'P 1'
#
loop_
_entity.id
_entity.type
_entity.pdbx_description
1 polymer ?
#
loop_
_entity_poly.entity_id
_entity_poly.type
_entity_poly.pdbx_seq_one_letter_code
_entity_poly.pdbx_strand_id
1 'polypeptide(L)'
;MSSRGTSTLSSPNTAPLVAGSGLKEKGFGAINVATCLTAWSHEGRVRNEAAFASLAGVNPIPASSGNTVRHRLNRGGDRRLNSALHMAAVTRMTHDAETRVYVERRRSEGRTDKEIRRCIKRYLARRIYRTLNGSAEIMNAA
;
A
#
# COMPACT_ATOMS: atom_id res chain seq x y z
N MET A 1 -34.01 51.24 12.22
CA MET A 1 -34.35 49.84 12.55
C MET A 1 -33.10 48.99 12.35
N SER A 2 -32.68 48.35 13.44
CA SER A 2 -31.37 47.77 13.64
C SER A 2 -31.16 46.43 12.94
N SER A 3 -29.93 46.25 12.44
CA SER A 3 -29.04 45.09 12.60
C SER A 3 -29.59 43.66 12.52
N ARG A 4 -28.97 42.85 11.65
CA ARG A 4 -28.16 41.63 11.96
C ARG A 4 -28.16 40.75 10.69
N GLY A 5 -27.04 40.44 10.06
CA GLY A 5 -25.76 40.05 10.65
C GLY A 5 -25.80 38.57 11.00
N THR A 6 -25.27 37.76 10.08
CA THR A 6 -24.47 36.55 10.33
C THR A 6 -25.01 35.44 11.25
N SER A 7 -25.17 34.27 10.62
CA SER A 7 -24.43 33.04 10.92
C SER A 7 -24.97 32.01 11.94
N THR A 8 -24.79 30.76 11.49
CA THR A 8 -24.59 29.52 12.24
C THR A 8 -25.82 28.83 12.84
N LEU A 9 -26.08 27.60 12.36
CA LEU A 9 -25.82 26.35 13.08
C LEU A 9 -26.73 25.24 12.53
N SER A 10 -26.14 24.24 11.86
CA SER A 10 -26.44 22.82 12.08
C SER A 10 -25.72 21.96 11.04
N SER A 11 -24.47 21.64 11.37
CA SER A 11 -23.80 20.35 11.19
C SER A 11 -23.88 19.65 9.82
N PRO A 12 -22.76 19.55 9.07
CA PRO A 12 -22.60 18.51 8.06
C PRO A 12 -22.23 17.21 8.76
N ASN A 13 -23.23 16.42 9.17
CA ASN A 13 -23.00 15.04 9.58
C ASN A 13 -23.92 14.09 8.82
N THR A 14 -23.51 13.81 7.58
CA THR A 14 -23.82 12.53 6.94
C THR A 14 -22.52 12.05 6.32
N ALA A 15 -21.84 11.19 7.06
CA ALA A 15 -20.59 10.54 6.69
C ALA A 15 -20.57 10.08 5.21
N PRO A 16 -19.51 10.38 4.45
CA PRO A 16 -19.15 9.54 3.32
C PRO A 16 -18.50 8.28 3.92
N LEU A 17 -19.34 7.31 4.30
CA LEU A 17 -18.90 5.96 4.60
C LEU A 17 -18.17 5.42 3.36
N VAL A 18 -16.86 5.22 3.48
CA VAL A 18 -16.08 4.23 2.71
C VAL A 18 -16.19 4.39 1.18
N ALA A 19 -16.12 5.61 0.65
CA ALA A 19 -16.11 5.86 -0.81
C ALA A 19 -14.83 6.54 -1.33
N GLY A 20 -13.91 6.96 -0.45
CA GLY A 20 -12.90 7.96 -0.79
C GLY A 20 -11.43 7.66 -0.48
N SER A 21 -11.05 6.49 0.03
CA SER A 21 -9.62 6.15 0.16
C SER A 21 -9.08 5.74 -1.21
N GLY A 22 -8.69 6.74 -2.01
CA GLY A 22 -8.26 6.66 -3.40
C GLY A 22 -7.00 5.84 -3.66
N LEU A 23 -7.03 4.54 -3.38
CA LEU A 23 -6.14 3.57 -4.01
C LEU A 23 -6.66 3.29 -5.43
N LYS A 24 -6.63 4.31 -6.31
CA LYS A 24 -6.78 4.14 -7.77
C LYS A 24 -5.54 3.46 -8.38
N GLU A 25 -4.88 2.58 -7.63
CA GLU A 25 -3.78 1.80 -8.15
C GLU A 25 -4.34 0.63 -8.94
N LYS A 26 -4.06 0.63 -10.25
CA LYS A 26 -4.41 -0.47 -11.16
C LYS A 26 -4.03 -1.80 -10.53
N GLY A 27 -5.00 -2.69 -10.33
CA GLY A 27 -4.80 -4.02 -9.75
C GLY A 27 -5.27 -4.22 -8.31
N PHE A 28 -5.77 -3.17 -7.65
CA PHE A 28 -6.46 -3.31 -6.38
C PHE A 28 -7.98 -3.41 -6.58
N GLY A 29 -8.53 -4.61 -6.48
CA GLY A 29 -9.97 -4.80 -6.29
C GLY A 29 -10.42 -4.35 -4.89
N ALA A 30 -11.71 -4.04 -4.71
CA ALA A 30 -12.26 -3.52 -3.44
C ALA A 30 -11.88 -4.38 -2.22
N ILE A 31 -11.85 -5.71 -2.36
CA ILE A 31 -11.47 -6.66 -1.30
C ILE A 31 -9.99 -6.50 -0.90
N ASN A 32 -9.09 -6.28 -1.86
CA ASN A 32 -7.66 -6.10 -1.59
C ASN A 32 -7.41 -4.76 -0.89
N VAL A 33 -8.17 -3.71 -1.26
CA VAL A 33 -8.14 -2.41 -0.59
C VAL A 33 -8.63 -2.55 0.85
N ALA A 34 -9.77 -3.21 1.07
CA ALA A 34 -10.31 -3.46 2.40
C ALA A 34 -9.34 -4.27 3.28
N THR A 35 -8.65 -5.27 2.71
CA THR A 35 -7.61 -6.03 3.42
C THR A 35 -6.42 -5.15 3.83
N CYS A 36 -5.98 -4.23 2.97
CA CYS A 36 -4.91 -3.30 3.31
C CYS A 36 -5.35 -2.30 4.39
N LEU A 37 -6.58 -1.78 4.28
CA LEU A 37 -7.14 -0.83 5.24
C LEU A 37 -7.33 -1.48 6.61
N THR A 38 -7.89 -2.69 6.68
CA THR A 38 -8.03 -3.45 7.94
C THR A 38 -6.68 -3.77 8.56
N ALA A 39 -5.68 -4.15 7.77
CA ALA A 39 -4.35 -4.43 8.26
C ALA A 39 -3.58 -3.17 8.73
N TRP A 40 -3.89 -1.99 8.19
CA TRP A 40 -3.36 -0.71 8.69
C TRP A 40 -4.15 -0.20 9.91
N SER A 41 -5.47 -0.35 9.89
CA SER A 41 -6.48 0.06 10.88
C SER A 41 -6.65 1.57 11.08
N HIS A 42 -5.67 2.25 11.69
CA HIS A 42 -5.76 3.68 12.02
C HIS A 42 -4.36 4.31 12.04
N GLU A 43 -4.33 5.64 11.97
CA GLU A 43 -3.09 6.42 12.04
C GLU A 43 -2.36 6.14 13.36
N GLY A 44 -1.03 5.97 13.28
CA GLY A 44 -0.20 5.68 14.46
C GLY A 44 -0.07 4.20 14.85
N ARG A 45 -0.95 3.31 14.36
CA ARG A 45 -0.79 1.85 14.58
C ARG A 45 0.47 1.31 13.93
N VAL A 46 0.74 1.73 12.69
CA VAL A 46 1.93 1.33 11.93
C VAL A 46 2.92 2.48 11.88
N ARG A 47 4.03 2.34 12.60
CA ARG A 47 4.98 3.43 12.85
C ARG A 47 5.80 3.87 11.63
N ASN A 48 6.00 3.00 10.65
CA ASN A 48 6.74 3.35 9.43
C ASN A 48 6.45 2.37 8.28
N GLU A 49 6.88 2.75 7.07
CA GLU A 49 6.78 1.94 5.86
C GLU A 49 7.44 0.55 5.97
N ALA A 50 8.50 0.43 6.78
CA ALA A 50 9.21 -0.83 6.97
C ALA A 50 8.42 -1.79 7.86
N ALA A 51 7.76 -1.27 8.89
CA ALA A 51 6.84 -2.00 9.77
C ALA A 51 5.64 -2.51 8.97
N PHE A 52 5.10 -1.70 8.05
CA PHE A 52 4.02 -2.14 7.16
C PHE A 52 4.46 -3.31 6.26
N ALA A 53 5.65 -3.25 5.67
CA ALA A 53 6.16 -4.37 4.88
C ALA A 53 6.52 -5.60 5.70
N SER A 54 6.96 -5.42 6.94
CA SER A 54 7.20 -6.54 7.87
C SER A 54 5.88 -7.20 8.25
N LEU A 55 4.83 -6.40 8.53
CA LEU A 55 3.47 -6.88 8.78
C LEU A 55 2.93 -7.68 7.58
N ALA A 56 3.13 -7.16 6.37
CA ALA A 56 2.75 -7.85 5.14
C ALA A 56 3.65 -9.04 4.76
N GLY A 57 4.75 -9.30 5.48
CA GLY A 57 5.71 -10.36 5.14
C GLY A 57 6.44 -10.14 3.80
N VAL A 58 6.49 -8.89 3.31
CA VAL A 58 7.18 -8.53 2.06
C VAL A 58 8.53 -7.84 2.32
N ASN A 59 8.93 -7.72 3.59
CA ASN A 59 10.22 -7.20 3.97
C ASN A 59 11.36 -8.15 3.49
N PRO A 60 12.40 -7.64 2.81
CA PRO A 60 13.53 -8.44 2.39
C PRO A 60 14.33 -8.91 3.62
N ILE A 61 14.34 -10.22 3.89
CA ILE A 61 15.22 -10.76 4.95
C ILE A 61 16.51 -11.25 4.30
N PRO A 62 17.68 -10.68 4.65
CA PRO A 62 18.95 -11.15 4.12
C PRO A 62 19.17 -12.61 4.54
N ALA A 63 19.55 -13.43 3.58
CA ALA A 63 19.92 -14.82 3.76
C ALA A 63 21.19 -15.06 2.93
N SER A 64 22.28 -14.43 3.36
CA SER A 64 23.59 -14.56 2.75
C SER A 64 24.62 -14.93 3.83
N SER A 65 25.36 -16.00 3.60
CA SER A 65 26.54 -16.41 4.38
C SER A 65 27.84 -16.22 3.58
N GLY A 66 27.90 -15.24 2.67
CA GLY A 66 29.03 -15.01 1.76
C GLY A 66 28.72 -13.98 0.66
N ASN A 67 29.44 -14.06 -0.48
CA ASN A 67 29.40 -13.10 -1.60
C ASN A 67 28.09 -13.10 -2.44
N THR A 68 27.09 -13.91 -2.05
CA THR A 68 25.81 -14.04 -2.77
C THR A 68 24.68 -13.40 -1.97
N VAL A 69 24.18 -12.25 -2.42
CA VAL A 69 23.07 -11.54 -1.77
C VAL A 69 21.74 -12.20 -2.12
N ARG A 70 21.34 -13.22 -1.36
CA ARG A 70 20.00 -13.83 -1.45
C ARG A 70 19.08 -13.29 -0.36
N HIS A 71 17.80 -13.18 -0.71
CA HIS A 71 16.75 -12.77 0.23
C HIS A 71 15.79 -13.92 0.48
N ARG A 72 15.62 -14.32 1.75
CA ARG A 72 14.62 -15.32 2.14
C ARG A 72 13.23 -14.71 2.22
N LEU A 73 12.22 -15.55 2.03
CA LEU A 73 10.81 -15.19 2.20
C LEU A 73 10.50 -15.03 3.70
N ASN A 74 9.85 -13.92 4.09
CA ASN A 74 9.31 -13.78 5.42
C ASN A 74 8.04 -14.65 5.59
N ARG A 75 8.04 -15.54 6.58
CA ARG A 75 6.91 -16.44 6.88
C ARG A 75 6.00 -15.94 8.01
N GLY A 76 6.42 -14.93 8.78
CA GLY A 76 5.69 -14.47 9.97
C GLY A 76 4.66 -13.36 9.73
N GLY A 77 4.57 -12.81 8.51
CA GLY A 77 3.60 -11.74 8.21
C GLY A 77 2.19 -12.24 7.91
N ASP A 78 1.23 -11.31 7.86
CA ASP A 78 -0.16 -11.55 7.50
C ASP A 78 -0.27 -12.10 6.07
N ARG A 79 -0.81 -13.31 5.96
CA ARG A 79 -0.96 -14.03 4.68
C ARG A 79 -2.03 -13.43 3.78
N ARG A 80 -3.11 -12.85 4.35
CA ARG A 80 -4.15 -12.18 3.58
C ARG A 80 -3.61 -10.90 2.97
N LEU A 81 -2.90 -10.10 3.76
CA LEU A 81 -2.23 -8.90 3.25
C LEU A 81 -1.16 -9.24 2.19
N ASN A 82 -0.36 -10.27 2.43
CA ASN A 82 0.63 -10.73 1.46
C ASN A 82 -0.01 -11.23 0.15
N SER A 83 -1.19 -11.85 0.22
CA SER A 83 -1.97 -12.31 -0.93
C SER A 83 -2.55 -11.14 -1.72
N ALA A 84 -3.14 -10.15 -1.03
CA ALA A 84 -3.65 -8.93 -1.65
C ALA A 84 -2.54 -8.19 -2.43
N LEU A 85 -1.36 -8.02 -1.83
CA LEU A 85 -0.19 -7.46 -2.49
C LEU A 85 0.32 -8.35 -3.65
N HIS A 86 0.17 -9.67 -3.54
CA HIS A 86 0.55 -10.58 -4.61
C HIS A 86 -0.32 -10.40 -5.85
N MET A 87 -1.64 -10.37 -5.66
CA MET A 87 -2.61 -10.16 -6.73
C MET A 87 -2.39 -8.81 -7.41
N ALA A 88 -2.24 -7.73 -6.63
CA ALA A 88 -1.94 -6.42 -7.18
C ALA A 88 -0.64 -6.39 -7.99
N ALA A 89 0.42 -7.04 -7.50
CA ALA A 89 1.68 -7.14 -8.24
C ALA A 89 1.52 -7.90 -9.56
N VAL A 90 0.78 -9.02 -9.58
CA VAL A 90 0.53 -9.80 -10.81
C VAL A 90 -0.27 -8.95 -11.80
N THR A 91 -1.36 -8.32 -11.36
CA THR A 91 -2.18 -7.48 -12.24
C THR A 91 -1.38 -6.31 -12.80
N ARG A 92 -0.50 -5.67 -12.02
CA ARG A 92 0.37 -4.59 -12.55
C ARG A 92 1.41 -5.12 -13.54
N MET A 93 2.03 -6.27 -13.28
CA MET A 93 2.97 -6.86 -14.23
C MET A 93 2.31 -7.18 -15.58
N THR A 94 1.02 -7.52 -15.60
CA THR A 94 0.29 -7.84 -16.83
C THR A 94 -0.28 -6.60 -17.53
N HIS A 95 -0.93 -5.70 -16.79
CA HIS A 95 -1.76 -4.64 -17.36
C HIS A 95 -1.16 -3.22 -17.28
N ASP A 96 -0.13 -3.01 -16.44
CA ASP A 96 0.45 -1.69 -16.25
C ASP A 96 1.72 -1.52 -17.10
N ALA A 97 1.66 -0.61 -18.07
CA ALA A 97 2.76 -0.38 -19.02
C ALA A 97 4.06 0.04 -18.32
N GLU A 98 3.98 0.90 -17.31
CA GLU A 98 5.15 1.34 -16.52
C GLU A 98 5.80 0.17 -15.79
N THR A 99 4.99 -0.66 -15.13
CA THR A 99 5.48 -1.87 -14.45
C THR A 99 6.09 -2.86 -15.43
N ARG A 100 5.54 -3.01 -16.64
CA ARG A 100 6.11 -3.87 -17.68
C ARG A 100 7.50 -3.42 -18.12
N VAL A 101 7.70 -2.11 -18.34
CA VAL A 101 9.03 -1.55 -18.66
C VAL A 101 10.02 -1.82 -17.53
N TYR A 102 9.58 -1.65 -16.27
CA TYR A 102 10.42 -1.99 -15.12
C TYR A 102 10.76 -3.49 -15.07
N VAL A 103 9.80 -4.37 -15.32
CA VAL A 103 10.03 -5.83 -15.33
C VAL A 103 11.04 -6.19 -16.41
N GLU A 104 10.89 -5.65 -17.62
CA GLU A 104 11.79 -5.95 -18.72
C GLU A 104 13.22 -5.49 -18.44
N ARG A 105 13.38 -4.25 -17.94
CA ARG A 105 14.69 -3.74 -17.51
C ARG A 105 15.33 -4.62 -16.43
N ARG A 106 14.55 -5.15 -15.50
CA ARG A 106 15.09 -5.99 -14.41
C ARG A 106 15.39 -7.42 -14.88
N ARG A 107 14.69 -7.91 -15.91
CA ARG A 107 15.01 -9.17 -16.57
C ARG A 107 16.33 -9.06 -17.34
N SER A 108 16.59 -7.95 -18.03
CA SER A 108 17.87 -7.75 -18.73
C SER A 108 19.07 -7.63 -17.78
N GLU A 109 18.85 -7.20 -16.54
CA GLU A 109 19.84 -7.23 -15.46
C GLU A 109 20.06 -8.64 -14.84
N GLY A 110 19.44 -9.69 -15.38
CA GLY A 110 19.60 -11.07 -14.94
C GLY A 110 18.79 -11.44 -13.69
N ARG A 111 17.82 -10.62 -13.26
CA ARG A 111 16.97 -10.93 -12.11
C ARG A 111 15.85 -11.89 -12.49
N THR A 112 15.53 -12.80 -11.57
CA THR A 112 14.41 -13.72 -11.74
C THR A 112 13.07 -13.01 -11.54
N ASP A 113 12.02 -13.49 -12.21
CA ASP A 113 10.65 -12.97 -12.03
C ASP A 113 10.19 -13.01 -10.57
N LYS A 114 10.66 -13.98 -9.77
CA LYS A 114 10.38 -14.06 -8.33
C LYS A 114 10.99 -12.89 -7.57
N GLU A 115 12.20 -12.47 -7.91
CA GLU A 115 12.87 -11.31 -7.30
C GLU A 115 12.25 -10.00 -7.73
N ILE A 116 11.94 -9.87 -9.03
CA ILE A 116 11.27 -8.69 -9.58
C ILE A 116 9.92 -8.50 -8.89
N ARG A 117 9.13 -9.56 -8.78
CA ARG A 117 7.83 -9.53 -8.08
C ARG A 117 7.98 -9.14 -6.62
N ARG A 118 9.00 -9.60 -5.90
CA ARG A 118 9.28 -9.18 -4.52
C ARG A 118 9.57 -7.68 -4.44
N CYS A 119 10.36 -7.14 -5.37
CA CYS A 119 10.60 -5.69 -5.45
C CYS A 119 9.29 -4.91 -5.67
N ILE A 120 8.44 -5.38 -6.58
CA ILE A 120 7.13 -4.75 -6.86
C ILE A 120 6.24 -4.78 -5.62
N LYS A 121 6.12 -5.94 -4.94
CA LYS A 121 5.34 -6.05 -3.70
C LYS A 121 5.85 -5.11 -2.60
N ARG A 122 7.17 -4.96 -2.45
CA ARG A 122 7.75 -4.02 -1.49
C ARG A 122 7.49 -2.56 -1.87
N TYR A 123 7.52 -2.23 -3.16
CA TYR A 123 7.12 -0.92 -3.66
C TYR A 123 5.65 -0.62 -3.36
N LEU A 124 4.74 -1.56 -3.69
CA LEU A 124 3.31 -1.42 -3.40
C LEU A 124 3.05 -1.22 -1.90
N ALA A 125 3.70 -2.00 -1.04
CA ALA A 125 3.56 -1.83 0.41
C ALA A 125 3.96 -0.41 0.88
N ARG A 126 5.05 0.15 0.33
CA ARG A 126 5.46 1.53 0.65
C ARG A 126 4.44 2.55 0.15
N ARG A 127 3.98 2.39 -1.10
CA ARG A 127 3.05 3.31 -1.73
C ARG A 127 1.70 3.34 -1.01
N ILE A 128 1.15 2.18 -0.66
CA ILE A 128 -0.10 2.04 0.10
C ILE A 128 0.02 2.72 1.45
N TYR A 129 1.11 2.46 2.19
CA TYR A 129 1.33 3.11 3.49
C TYR A 129 1.31 4.64 3.38
N ARG A 130 2.02 5.20 2.39
CA ARG A 130 2.04 6.65 2.15
C ARG A 130 0.66 7.20 1.79
N THR A 131 -0.06 6.53 0.90
CA THR A 131 -1.41 6.95 0.51
C THR A 131 -2.38 6.93 1.68
N LEU A 132 -2.33 5.89 2.51
CA LEU A 132 -3.20 5.78 3.70
C LEU A 132 -2.86 6.83 4.75
N ASN A 133 -1.57 7.05 5.04
CA ASN A 133 -1.16 8.05 6.03
C ASN A 133 -1.49 9.48 5.56
N GLY A 134 -1.20 9.80 4.30
CA GLY A 134 -1.54 11.11 3.74
C GLY A 134 -3.06 11.35 3.70
N SER A 135 -3.86 10.30 3.45
CA SER A 135 -5.33 10.42 3.50
C SER A 135 -5.84 10.65 4.91
N ALA A 136 -5.24 9.99 5.91
CA ALA A 136 -5.60 10.15 7.32
C ALA A 136 -5.22 11.54 7.85
N GLU A 137 -4.04 12.05 7.50
CA GLU A 137 -3.62 13.42 7.82
C GLU A 137 -4.59 14.46 7.26
N ILE A 138 -5.02 14.29 5.99
CA ILE A 138 -6.02 15.18 5.38
C ILE A 138 -7.36 15.11 6.13
N MET A 139 -7.79 13.92 6.56
CA MET A 139 -9.03 13.75 7.31
C MET A 139 -8.96 14.33 8.73
N ASN A 140 -7.79 14.35 9.36
CA ASN A 140 -7.59 14.90 10.70
C ASN A 140 -7.36 16.41 10.69
N ALA A 141 -6.92 16.97 9.56
CA ALA A 141 -6.72 18.41 9.37
C ALA A 141 -7.99 19.14 8.87
N ALA A 142 -9.04 18.41 8.51
CA ALA A 142 -10.35 18.92 8.09
C ALA A 142 -11.34 18.94 9.25
#